data_AF-A0A533BKY8-F1
#
_entry.id   AF-A0A533BKY8-F1
#
_cell.length_a   1.000
_cell.length_b   1.000
_cell.length_c   1.000
_cell.angle_alpha   90.00
_cell.angle_beta   90.00
_cell.angle_gamma   90.00
#
_symmetry.space_group_name_H-M   'P 1'
#
loop_
_entity.id
_entity.type
_entity.pdbx_description
1 polymer ?
#
loop_
_entity_poly.entity_id
_entity_poly.type
_entity_poly.pdbx_seq_one_letter_code
_entity_poly.pdbx_strand_id
1 'polypeptide(L)'
;MTLLDVPLLARLQEEFRLSMKRLLGDLCLDLESQYADVVESLALPVAYFRFLGQALERDAYAHWKVVGWIEALNDLVYFIDLLQQIRAEQKPREFAAQLFAECEEKFFENSYLDDLFPRGVSQASGLERRLNELCTRLTQELTQESLCLVPGLPMRWCASRKLSSWTVVAYFGGNVERAEMLGTMAVGMEGAIYEAPPSVKRALKQSSGQATILVRPQKLSLKIGRTVTPLCTMRGHRLEWCWTHRQPVVAMETRAGAVTVGPTLVYGKDRQPRTVASTSADQVARIGRAWTIIQEAWPEGQEVLALLTARIIPLKAKGVVSFSYRHRPGLSFINCFDRDNLDLIDDLMHENSHHHLNLLLRKQILYHGDRNQQIFYSPWRRSLRPLRGILHAAFTFTMGAMLFERLSTWASGPGGSARWTQAGLTQRDLQRARFRCLEEVESVRYSIQDLEYASWHLKWLTGSGQRLVKQLAEAIEQVEHSIAPQRKAVLASKFGPALRRHVKELHQARMTYGPVRLGKV
;
A
#
# COMPACT_ATOMS: atom_id res chain seq x y z
N MET A 1 23.51 -12.90 -2.76
CA MET A 1 22.26 -12.24 -2.32
C MET A 1 21.13 -12.94 -3.04
N THR A 2 20.24 -13.58 -2.30
CA THR A 2 19.06 -14.29 -2.83
C THR A 2 17.86 -13.34 -2.77
N LEU A 3 16.84 -13.56 -3.61
CA LEU A 3 15.62 -12.73 -3.59
C LEU A 3 14.94 -12.75 -2.22
N LEU A 4 15.04 -13.85 -1.47
CA LEU A 4 14.37 -14.06 -0.19
C LEU A 4 15.30 -13.87 1.03
N ASP A 5 16.33 -13.03 0.92
CA ASP A 5 17.29 -12.79 1.99
C ASP A 5 16.63 -11.96 3.12
N VAL A 6 15.95 -12.63 4.05
CA VAL A 6 15.22 -12.02 5.18
C VAL A 6 16.14 -11.15 6.05
N PRO A 7 17.38 -11.57 6.42
CA PRO A 7 18.31 -10.69 7.15
C PRO A 7 18.64 -9.39 6.41
N LEU A 8 18.82 -9.45 5.08
CA LEU A 8 19.02 -8.25 4.28
C LEU A 8 17.78 -7.36 4.30
N LEU A 9 16.58 -7.92 4.10
CA LEU A 9 15.33 -7.16 4.12
C LEU A 9 15.06 -6.49 5.47
N ALA A 10 15.36 -7.19 6.57
CA ALA A 10 15.28 -6.62 7.92
C ALA A 10 16.25 -5.44 8.09
N ARG A 11 17.46 -5.53 7.52
CA ARG A 11 18.42 -4.41 7.51
C ARG A 11 17.92 -3.23 6.68
N LEU A 12 17.37 -3.49 5.49
CA LEU A 12 16.79 -2.44 4.65
C LEU A 12 15.58 -1.76 5.31
N GLN A 13 14.76 -2.52 6.04
CA GLN A 13 13.70 -1.95 6.87
C GLN A 13 14.27 -1.04 7.97
N GLU A 14 15.38 -1.42 8.60
CA GLU A 14 16.00 -0.59 9.61
C GLU A 14 16.55 0.72 9.01
N GLU A 15 17.23 0.65 7.87
CA GLU A 15 17.63 1.84 7.12
C GLU A 15 16.40 2.68 6.72
N PHE A 16 15.28 2.05 6.41
CA PHE A 16 14.03 2.73 6.08
C PHE A 16 13.48 3.50 7.27
N ARG A 17 13.44 2.90 8.47
CA ARG A 17 13.05 3.58 9.71
C ARG A 17 13.87 4.85 9.94
N LEU A 18 15.19 4.75 9.80
CA LEU A 18 16.10 5.89 9.97
C LEU A 18 15.83 7.00 8.95
N SER A 19 15.61 6.65 7.67
CA SER A 19 15.25 7.62 6.64
C SER A 19 13.91 8.31 6.93
N MET A 20 12.88 7.57 7.34
CA MET A 20 11.57 8.15 7.67
C MET A 20 11.63 9.07 8.88
N LYS A 21 12.39 8.69 9.91
CA LYS A 21 12.62 9.55 11.09
C LYS A 21 13.33 10.84 10.72
N ARG A 22 14.37 10.76 9.88
CA ARG A 22 15.09 11.93 9.37
C ARG A 22 14.18 12.83 8.52
N LEU A 23 13.45 12.23 7.59
CA LEU A 23 12.51 12.95 6.72
C LEU A 23 11.49 13.76 7.54
N LEU A 24 10.90 13.18 8.59
CA LEU A 24 9.99 13.93 9.47
C LEU A 24 10.68 15.16 10.09
N GLY A 25 11.93 15.02 10.53
CA GLY A 25 12.72 16.11 11.09
C GLY A 25 12.98 17.22 10.07
N ASP A 26 13.43 16.84 8.87
CA ASP A 26 13.73 17.75 7.77
C ASP A 26 12.46 18.50 7.33
N LEU A 27 11.33 17.81 7.14
CA LEU A 27 10.03 18.42 6.80
C LEU A 27 9.56 19.44 7.86
N CYS A 28 9.69 19.11 9.15
CA CYS A 28 9.33 20.03 10.22
C CYS A 28 10.24 21.27 10.26
N LEU A 29 11.51 21.13 9.88
CA LEU A 29 12.45 22.25 9.78
C LEU A 29 12.11 23.15 8.60
N ASP A 30 11.83 22.57 7.43
CA ASP A 30 11.45 23.34 6.24
C ASP A 30 10.15 24.12 6.47
N LEU A 31 9.15 23.49 7.09
CA LEU A 31 7.89 24.14 7.45
C LEU A 31 8.06 25.34 8.39
N GLU A 32 8.97 25.25 9.36
CA GLU A 32 9.24 26.34 10.31
C GLU A 32 10.14 27.45 9.74
N SER A 33 10.97 27.14 8.75
CA SER A 33 11.96 28.07 8.21
C SER A 33 11.52 28.70 6.89
N GLN A 34 11.24 27.88 5.89
CA GLN A 34 10.95 28.31 4.52
C GLN A 34 9.46 28.65 4.32
N TYR A 35 8.58 27.98 5.07
CA TYR A 35 7.13 28.06 4.85
C TYR A 35 6.33 28.60 6.05
N ALA A 36 7.00 29.33 6.97
CA ALA A 36 6.42 29.77 8.24
C ALA A 36 5.09 30.52 8.10
N ASP A 37 5.00 31.47 7.16
CA ASP A 37 3.79 32.27 6.93
C ASP A 37 2.61 31.41 6.45
N VAL A 38 2.88 30.43 5.59
CA VAL A 38 1.84 29.51 5.07
C VAL A 38 1.40 28.55 6.18
N VAL A 39 2.34 28.04 6.97
CA VAL A 39 2.08 27.20 8.15
C VAL A 39 1.17 27.91 9.16
N GLU A 40 1.43 29.18 9.44
CA GLU A 40 0.58 29.98 10.31
C GLU A 40 -0.83 30.13 9.73
N SER A 41 -0.94 30.43 8.43
CA SER A 41 -2.25 30.57 7.75
C SER A 41 -3.08 29.28 7.74
N LEU A 42 -2.43 28.11 7.64
CA LEU A 42 -3.07 26.80 7.66
C LEU A 42 -3.30 26.27 9.08
N ALA A 43 -2.79 26.96 10.11
CA ALA A 43 -2.77 26.52 11.50
C ALA A 43 -2.14 25.12 11.70
N LEU A 44 -1.09 24.81 10.92
CA LEU A 44 -0.41 23.52 10.97
C LEU A 44 0.43 23.41 12.27
N PRO A 45 0.21 22.41 13.12
CA PRO A 45 0.81 22.35 14.46
C PRO A 45 2.22 21.71 14.43
N VAL A 46 3.15 22.29 13.68
CA VAL A 46 4.50 21.72 13.44
C VAL A 46 5.25 21.41 14.74
N ALA A 47 5.13 22.29 15.75
CA ALA A 47 5.72 22.07 17.06
C ALA A 47 5.19 20.79 17.76
N TYR A 48 3.91 20.46 17.55
CA TYR A 48 3.33 19.20 18.03
C TYR A 48 3.82 18.01 17.20
N PHE A 49 3.97 18.14 15.88
CA PHE A 49 4.50 17.07 15.04
C PHE A 49 5.92 16.67 15.43
N ARG A 50 6.78 17.64 15.77
CA ARG A 50 8.11 17.37 16.34
C ARG A 50 8.02 16.64 17.69
N PHE A 51 7.12 17.08 18.57
CA PHE A 51 6.88 16.44 19.86
C PHE A 51 6.40 14.99 19.71
N LEU A 52 5.52 14.75 18.73
CA LEU A 52 5.09 13.41 18.35
C LEU A 52 6.25 12.57 17.81
N GLY A 53 7.08 13.11 16.93
CA GLY A 53 8.29 12.42 16.44
C GLY A 53 9.25 12.00 17.54
N GLN A 54 9.33 12.76 18.64
CA GLN A 54 10.15 12.40 19.81
C GLN A 54 9.53 11.28 20.65
N ALA A 55 8.20 11.16 20.64
CA ALA A 55 7.46 10.17 21.41
C ALA A 55 7.25 8.84 20.67
N LEU A 56 7.40 8.83 19.34
CA LEU A 56 7.27 7.62 18.53
C LEU A 56 8.45 6.66 18.79
N GLU A 57 8.10 5.40 18.99
CA GLU A 57 9.08 4.31 19.09
C GLU A 57 9.78 4.06 17.75
N ARG A 58 10.94 3.42 17.80
CA ARG A 58 11.75 3.16 16.59
C ARG A 58 10.99 2.39 15.52
N ASP A 59 10.26 1.35 15.91
CA ASP A 59 9.55 0.46 14.98
C ASP A 59 8.36 1.15 14.29
N ALA A 60 7.86 2.24 14.89
CA ALA A 60 6.79 3.04 14.32
C ALA A 60 7.16 3.59 12.93
N TYR A 61 8.44 3.89 12.68
CA TYR A 61 8.91 4.48 11.42
C TYR A 61 8.96 3.52 10.22
N ALA A 62 8.54 2.26 10.39
CA ALA A 62 8.26 1.34 9.28
C ALA A 62 6.77 0.94 9.22
N HIS A 63 5.96 1.41 10.17
CA HIS A 63 4.56 1.05 10.26
C HIS A 63 3.72 1.89 9.28
N TRP A 64 2.83 1.24 8.52
CA TRP A 64 2.03 1.85 7.45
C TRP A 64 1.36 3.18 7.83
N LYS A 65 0.87 3.28 9.08
CA LYS A 65 0.16 4.47 9.58
C LYS A 65 1.07 5.67 9.77
N VAL A 66 2.25 5.47 10.36
CA VAL A 66 3.22 6.56 10.60
C VAL A 66 3.92 6.93 9.31
N VAL A 67 4.30 5.93 8.49
CA VAL A 67 4.89 6.19 7.18
C VAL A 67 3.92 6.96 6.30
N GLY A 68 2.67 6.52 6.20
CA GLY A 68 1.64 7.22 5.43
C GLY A 68 1.39 8.65 5.94
N TRP A 69 1.45 8.88 7.25
CA TRP A 69 1.37 10.22 7.84
C TRP A 69 2.57 11.11 7.46
N ILE A 70 3.80 10.59 7.48
CA ILE A 70 4.99 11.35 7.08
C ILE A 70 5.00 11.64 5.58
N GLU A 71 4.59 10.68 4.74
CA GLU A 71 4.48 10.87 3.29
C GLU A 71 3.40 11.92 2.95
N ALA A 72 2.24 11.88 3.61
CA ALA A 72 1.22 12.92 3.43
C ALA A 72 1.71 14.31 3.89
N LEU A 73 2.60 14.38 4.89
CA LEU A 73 3.25 15.62 5.29
C LEU A 73 4.25 16.10 4.23
N ASN A 74 5.00 15.18 3.62
CA ASN A 74 5.88 15.48 2.50
C ASN A 74 5.09 16.01 1.29
N ASP A 75 3.97 15.39 0.97
CA ASP A 75 3.08 15.83 -0.10
C ASP A 75 2.48 17.22 0.21
N LEU A 76 2.10 17.50 1.47
CA LEU A 76 1.68 18.84 1.88
C LEU A 76 2.78 19.88 1.67
N VAL A 77 4.03 19.60 2.05
CA VAL A 77 5.15 20.52 1.83
C VAL A 77 5.33 20.82 0.34
N TYR A 78 5.25 19.78 -0.51
CA TYR A 78 5.28 19.96 -1.96
C TYR A 78 4.14 20.86 -2.47
N PHE A 79 2.90 20.66 -2.01
CA PHE A 79 1.78 21.50 -2.43
C PHE A 79 1.83 22.94 -1.88
N ILE A 80 2.41 23.14 -0.69
CA ILE A 80 2.69 24.48 -0.14
C ILE A 80 3.69 25.21 -1.04
N ASP A 81 4.74 24.52 -1.47
CA ASP A 81 5.73 25.08 -2.39
C ASP A 81 5.08 25.50 -3.72
N LEU A 82 4.27 24.62 -4.32
CA LEU A 82 3.49 24.96 -5.52
C LEU A 82 2.53 26.14 -5.30
N LEU A 83 1.95 26.27 -4.10
CA LEU A 83 1.04 27.37 -3.78
C LEU A 83 1.78 28.71 -3.70
N GLN A 84 3.06 28.71 -3.29
CA GLN A 84 3.90 29.90 -3.37
C GLN A 84 4.29 30.19 -4.82
N GLN A 85 4.67 29.16 -5.59
CA GLN A 85 5.06 29.32 -7.00
C GLN A 85 3.93 29.88 -7.87
N ILE A 86 2.70 29.36 -7.75
CA ILE A 86 1.57 29.78 -8.59
C ILE A 86 1.21 31.26 -8.41
N ARG A 87 1.46 31.83 -7.22
CA ARG A 87 1.21 33.26 -6.93
C ARG A 87 2.16 34.20 -7.70
N ALA A 88 3.33 33.71 -8.08
CA ALA A 88 4.33 34.44 -8.85
C ALA A 88 4.36 34.03 -10.35
N GLU A 89 3.54 33.06 -10.75
CA GLU A 89 3.58 32.44 -12.07
C GLU A 89 3.02 33.37 -13.16
N GLN A 90 3.81 33.60 -14.21
CA GLN A 90 3.43 34.44 -15.35
C GLN A 90 2.66 33.64 -16.40
N LYS A 91 2.81 32.30 -16.41
CA LYS A 91 2.22 31.39 -17.38
C LYS A 91 1.36 30.30 -16.71
N PRO A 92 0.23 30.68 -16.10
CA PRO A 92 -0.59 29.76 -15.29
C PRO A 92 -1.15 28.58 -16.10
N ARG A 93 -1.29 28.70 -17.42
CA ARG A 93 -1.71 27.58 -18.30
C ARG A 93 -0.64 26.53 -18.48
N GLU A 94 0.63 26.93 -18.64
CA GLU A 94 1.75 25.99 -18.77
C GLU A 94 1.98 25.28 -17.43
N PHE A 95 1.98 26.04 -16.33
CA PHE A 95 2.06 25.49 -14.97
C PHE A 95 0.96 24.45 -14.69
N ALA A 96 -0.30 24.78 -15.00
CA ALA A 96 -1.41 23.85 -14.79
C ALA A 96 -1.30 22.58 -15.65
N ALA A 97 -0.69 22.66 -16.84
CA ALA A 97 -0.49 21.49 -17.71
C ALA A 97 0.60 20.58 -17.17
N GLN A 98 1.69 21.17 -16.67
CA GLN A 98 2.79 20.44 -16.03
C GLN A 98 2.32 19.77 -14.74
N LEU A 99 1.63 20.51 -13.86
CA LEU A 99 1.11 19.96 -12.62
C LEU A 99 0.08 18.84 -12.86
N PHE A 100 -0.78 18.98 -13.88
CA PHE A 100 -1.71 17.92 -14.26
C PHE A 100 -0.95 16.63 -14.65
N ALA A 101 0.03 16.72 -15.54
CA ALA A 101 0.83 15.58 -15.97
C ALA A 101 1.62 14.95 -14.81
N GLU A 102 2.16 15.78 -13.90
CA GLU A 102 2.85 15.31 -12.71
C GLU A 102 1.92 14.59 -11.73
N CYS A 103 0.70 15.09 -11.53
CA CYS A 103 -0.32 14.43 -10.72
C CYS A 103 -0.75 13.08 -11.31
N GLU A 104 -0.91 12.99 -12.63
CA GLU A 104 -1.18 11.71 -13.31
C GLU A 104 -0.05 10.69 -13.13
N GLU A 105 1.20 11.15 -13.03
CA GLU A 105 2.36 10.26 -12.92
C GLU A 105 2.71 9.88 -11.49
N LYS A 106 2.76 10.86 -10.58
CA LYS A 106 3.33 10.68 -9.23
C LYS A 106 2.27 10.48 -8.16
N PHE A 107 1.08 11.03 -8.35
CA PHE A 107 0.01 11.05 -7.34
C PHE A 107 -1.21 10.21 -7.74
N PHE A 108 -1.07 9.30 -8.71
CA PHE A 108 -2.16 8.44 -9.21
C PHE A 108 -2.80 7.53 -8.14
N GLU A 109 -2.12 7.32 -7.01
CA GLU A 109 -2.64 6.55 -5.87
C GLU A 109 -3.48 7.40 -4.91
N ASN A 110 -3.50 8.72 -5.09
CA ASN A 110 -4.16 9.69 -4.22
C ASN A 110 -5.32 10.39 -4.94
N SER A 111 -6.25 10.94 -4.17
CA SER A 111 -7.35 11.79 -4.64
C SER A 111 -6.93 13.20 -5.10
N TYR A 112 -5.63 13.55 -5.03
CA TYR A 112 -5.13 14.90 -5.28
C TYR A 112 -5.40 15.38 -6.71
N LEU A 113 -5.33 14.48 -7.70
CA LEU A 113 -5.63 14.83 -9.09
C LEU A 113 -7.09 15.28 -9.24
N ASP A 114 -8.02 14.58 -8.61
CA ASP A 114 -9.45 14.92 -8.66
C ASP A 114 -9.75 16.24 -7.92
N ASP A 115 -9.07 16.49 -6.81
CA ASP A 115 -9.18 17.75 -6.06
C ASP A 115 -8.68 18.95 -6.89
N LEU A 116 -7.54 18.80 -7.55
CA LEU A 116 -6.90 19.88 -8.32
C LEU A 116 -7.52 20.06 -9.71
N PHE A 117 -8.03 18.98 -10.32
CA PHE A 117 -8.52 18.94 -11.70
C PHE A 117 -9.82 18.14 -11.83
N PRO A 118 -10.93 18.59 -11.22
CA PRO A 118 -12.16 17.81 -11.08
C PRO A 118 -12.89 17.47 -12.39
N ARG A 119 -12.47 18.02 -13.54
CA ARG A 119 -13.00 17.63 -14.85
C ARG A 119 -12.09 16.68 -15.62
N GLY A 120 -11.03 16.16 -15.01
CA GLY A 120 -10.06 15.26 -15.63
C GLY A 120 -9.24 15.89 -16.76
N VAL A 121 -9.11 17.22 -16.75
CA VAL A 121 -8.29 17.97 -17.73
C VAL A 121 -7.55 19.10 -17.03
N SER A 122 -6.39 19.48 -17.56
CA SER A 122 -5.62 20.63 -17.07
C SER A 122 -6.45 21.92 -17.09
N GLN A 123 -6.49 22.61 -15.95
CA GLN A 123 -7.26 23.84 -15.75
C GLN A 123 -6.51 24.85 -14.88
N ALA A 124 -6.07 25.94 -15.48
CA ALA A 124 -5.44 27.04 -14.77
C ALA A 124 -6.44 27.87 -13.94
N SER A 125 -7.66 28.07 -14.45
CA SER A 125 -8.67 28.89 -13.78
C SER A 125 -9.04 28.28 -12.42
N GLY A 126 -8.91 29.08 -11.35
CA GLY A 126 -9.20 28.67 -9.98
C GLY A 126 -8.22 27.63 -9.39
N LEU A 127 -7.08 27.36 -10.05
CA LEU A 127 -6.12 26.35 -9.58
C LEU A 127 -5.51 26.74 -8.22
N GLU A 128 -5.14 28.00 -8.02
CA GLU A 128 -4.62 28.49 -6.73
C GLU A 128 -5.61 28.20 -5.59
N ARG A 129 -6.90 28.49 -5.81
CA ARG A 129 -7.95 28.22 -4.83
C ARG A 129 -8.04 26.73 -4.50
N ARG A 130 -8.07 25.86 -5.52
CA ARG A 130 -8.14 24.40 -5.31
C ARG A 130 -6.89 23.86 -4.62
N LEU A 131 -5.73 24.41 -4.94
CA LEU A 131 -4.47 24.06 -4.27
C LEU A 131 -4.47 24.47 -2.80
N ASN A 132 -4.98 25.66 -2.48
CA ASN A 132 -5.16 26.09 -1.10
C ASN A 132 -6.19 25.23 -0.34
N GLU A 133 -7.30 24.86 -0.99
CA GLU A 133 -8.30 23.93 -0.44
C GLU A 133 -7.68 22.54 -0.16
N LEU A 134 -6.84 22.02 -1.07
CA LEU A 134 -6.10 20.78 -0.87
C LEU A 134 -5.12 20.88 0.32
N CYS A 135 -4.32 21.95 0.41
CA CYS A 135 -3.41 22.15 1.54
C CYS A 135 -4.17 22.22 2.88
N THR A 136 -5.34 22.87 2.89
CA THR A 136 -6.22 22.95 4.07
C THR A 136 -6.75 21.57 4.45
N ARG A 137 -7.22 20.78 3.48
CA ARG A 137 -7.70 19.41 3.70
C ARG A 137 -6.60 18.52 4.27
N LEU A 138 -5.43 18.51 3.65
CA LEU A 138 -4.27 17.73 4.11
C LEU A 138 -3.84 18.14 5.52
N THR A 139 -3.80 19.44 5.82
CA THR A 139 -3.48 19.93 7.18
C THR A 139 -4.46 19.39 8.22
N GLN A 140 -5.76 19.37 7.92
CA GLN A 140 -6.77 18.82 8.81
C GLN A 140 -6.60 17.32 9.02
N GLU A 141 -6.40 16.56 7.94
CA GLU A 141 -6.20 15.11 7.98
C GLU A 141 -4.95 14.72 8.76
N LEU A 142 -3.81 15.36 8.46
CA LEU A 142 -2.54 15.17 9.15
C LEU A 142 -2.66 15.48 10.64
N THR A 143 -3.30 16.59 10.97
CA THR A 143 -3.50 16.98 12.37
C THR A 143 -4.38 15.99 13.09
N GLN A 144 -5.53 15.60 12.53
CA GLN A 144 -6.43 14.61 13.13
C GLN A 144 -5.73 13.25 13.34
N GLU A 145 -5.02 12.75 12.32
CA GLU A 145 -4.34 11.46 12.38
C GLU A 145 -3.24 11.46 13.45
N SER A 146 -2.47 12.55 13.54
CA SER A 146 -1.41 12.72 14.55
C SER A 146 -1.92 12.69 16.00
N LEU A 147 -3.20 12.99 16.26
CA LEU A 147 -3.80 12.86 17.60
C LEU A 147 -3.95 11.41 18.04
N CYS A 148 -4.01 10.49 17.08
CA CYS A 148 -4.36 9.10 17.30
C CYS A 148 -3.15 8.16 17.20
N LEU A 149 -1.96 8.66 16.83
CA LEU A 149 -0.75 7.85 16.69
C LEU A 149 -0.20 7.39 18.04
N VAL A 150 -0.07 8.29 19.02
CA VAL A 150 0.38 7.99 20.39
C VAL A 150 -0.73 8.35 21.38
N PRO A 151 -1.43 7.36 21.97
CA PRO A 151 -2.57 7.62 22.85
C PRO A 151 -2.21 8.55 24.02
N GLY A 152 -2.99 9.62 24.19
CA GLY A 152 -2.83 10.57 25.31
C GLY A 152 -1.74 11.62 25.11
N LEU A 153 -0.91 11.50 24.07
CA LEU A 153 0.14 12.48 23.77
C LEU A 153 -0.40 13.90 23.54
N PRO A 154 -1.53 14.13 22.82
CA PRO A 154 -2.08 15.47 22.65
C PRO A 154 -2.40 16.20 23.97
N MET A 155 -2.87 15.45 24.97
CA MET A 155 -3.20 16.00 26.30
C MET A 155 -1.93 16.39 27.05
N ARG A 156 -0.90 15.53 27.00
CA ARG A 156 0.43 15.83 27.58
C ARG A 156 1.08 17.04 26.90
N TRP A 157 0.93 17.17 25.58
CA TRP A 157 1.38 18.34 24.85
C TRP A 157 0.71 19.62 25.37
N CYS A 158 -0.63 19.64 25.44
CA CYS A 158 -1.37 20.79 25.99
C CYS A 158 -0.92 21.12 27.42
N ALA A 159 -0.74 20.11 28.28
CA ALA A 159 -0.24 20.29 29.64
C ALA A 159 1.16 20.93 29.65
N SER A 160 2.10 20.40 28.85
CA SER A 160 3.49 20.87 28.79
C SER A 160 3.61 22.31 28.26
N ARG A 161 2.70 22.72 27.37
CA ARG A 161 2.64 24.06 26.78
C ARG A 161 1.70 25.01 27.53
N LYS A 162 1.12 24.58 28.66
CA LYS A 162 0.13 25.33 29.45
C LYS A 162 -1.06 25.83 28.62
N LEU A 163 -1.46 25.07 27.60
CA LEU A 163 -2.62 25.37 26.77
C LEU A 163 -3.90 24.94 27.50
N SER A 164 -4.84 25.88 27.68
CA SER A 164 -6.14 25.59 28.30
C SER A 164 -7.01 24.68 27.43
N SER A 165 -6.92 24.84 26.11
CA SER A 165 -7.57 24.00 25.10
C SER A 165 -6.88 24.17 23.75
N TRP A 166 -6.80 23.08 22.99
CA TRP A 166 -6.44 23.08 21.58
C TRP A 166 -7.59 22.47 20.78
N THR A 167 -7.96 23.13 19.68
CA THR A 167 -9.13 22.80 18.87
C THR A 167 -8.67 22.27 17.52
N VAL A 168 -9.12 21.06 17.16
CA VAL A 168 -8.76 20.41 15.91
C VAL A 168 -10.02 20.09 15.13
N VAL A 169 -10.14 20.61 13.91
CA VAL A 169 -11.23 20.23 12.99
C VAL A 169 -10.98 18.78 12.57
N ALA A 170 -12.04 17.97 12.59
CA ALA A 170 -11.95 16.55 12.32
C ALA A 170 -13.12 16.05 11.49
N TYR A 171 -12.85 15.00 10.72
CA TYR A 171 -13.82 14.29 9.93
C TYR A 171 -13.94 12.84 10.41
N PHE A 172 -15.14 12.46 10.85
CA PHE A 172 -15.47 11.12 11.32
C PHE A 172 -16.47 10.40 10.39
N GLY A 173 -16.59 10.85 9.13
CA GLY A 173 -17.31 10.11 8.10
C GLY A 173 -16.61 8.79 7.76
N GLY A 174 -17.25 7.97 6.91
CA GLY A 174 -16.56 6.80 6.36
C GLY A 174 -15.40 7.25 5.47
N ASN A 175 -14.20 6.71 5.69
CA ASN A 175 -13.03 7.00 4.86
C ASN A 175 -12.63 5.72 4.13
N VAL A 176 -12.76 5.73 2.80
CA VAL A 176 -12.50 4.57 1.95
C VAL A 176 -11.00 4.32 1.74
N GLU A 177 -10.20 5.38 1.62
CA GLU A 177 -8.73 5.29 1.45
C GLU A 177 -8.05 4.68 2.68
N ARG A 178 -8.58 5.00 3.88
CA ARG A 178 -8.08 4.49 5.17
C ARG A 178 -8.84 3.29 5.71
N ALA A 179 -9.91 2.87 5.02
CA ALA A 179 -10.84 1.83 5.46
C ALA A 179 -11.37 2.05 6.90
N GLU A 180 -11.81 3.28 7.19
CA GLU A 180 -12.38 3.67 8.48
C GLU A 180 -13.91 3.80 8.41
N MET A 181 -14.60 3.30 9.44
CA MET A 181 -16.06 3.36 9.52
C MET A 181 -16.54 4.69 10.13
N LEU A 182 -17.75 5.13 9.76
CA LEU A 182 -18.41 6.30 10.35
C LEU A 182 -18.44 6.22 11.88
N GLY A 183 -17.95 7.28 12.53
CA GLY A 183 -17.95 7.40 14.00
C GLY A 183 -17.03 6.39 14.68
N THR A 184 -15.91 6.05 14.04
CA THR A 184 -14.84 5.27 14.66
C THR A 184 -13.55 6.07 14.70
N MET A 185 -12.68 5.72 15.65
CA MET A 185 -11.35 6.32 15.78
C MET A 185 -10.32 5.21 15.96
N ALA A 186 -9.43 5.04 14.98
CA ALA A 186 -8.33 4.11 15.06
C ALA A 186 -7.20 4.70 15.91
N VAL A 187 -6.94 4.12 17.07
CA VAL A 187 -6.00 4.64 18.07
C VAL A 187 -4.78 3.73 18.18
N GLY A 188 -3.59 4.32 18.23
CA GLY A 188 -2.33 3.59 18.16
C GLY A 188 -2.03 3.05 16.76
N MET A 189 -1.13 2.08 16.72
CA MET A 189 -0.66 1.40 15.50
C MET A 189 -1.22 -0.01 15.35
N GLU A 190 -1.57 -0.67 16.47
CA GLU A 190 -2.03 -2.06 16.52
C GLU A 190 -3.42 -2.27 15.90
N GLY A 191 -4.10 -1.20 15.45
CA GLY A 191 -5.41 -1.32 14.80
C GLY A 191 -6.59 -1.40 15.77
N ALA A 192 -6.40 -1.00 17.03
CA ALA A 192 -7.48 -0.84 17.99
C ALA A 192 -8.42 0.30 17.56
N ILE A 193 -9.71 0.09 17.74
CA ILE A 193 -10.75 1.04 17.30
C ILE A 193 -11.63 1.41 18.49
N TYR A 194 -11.91 2.70 18.63
CA TYR A 194 -12.95 3.20 19.54
C TYR A 194 -14.18 3.58 18.74
N GLU A 195 -15.32 3.01 19.12
CA GLU A 195 -16.59 3.15 18.42
C GLU A 195 -17.53 4.10 19.17
N ALA A 196 -18.00 5.13 18.46
CA ALA A 196 -18.92 6.11 19.01
C ALA A 196 -20.30 5.50 19.33
N PRO A 197 -20.97 5.94 20.41
CA PRO A 197 -22.32 5.49 20.72
C PRO A 197 -23.34 5.92 19.64
N PRO A 198 -24.51 5.26 19.54
CA PRO A 198 -25.50 5.54 18.50
C PRO A 198 -25.98 7.01 18.43
N SER A 199 -26.04 7.71 19.57
CA SER A 199 -26.37 9.14 19.60
C SER A 199 -25.33 10.00 18.87
N VAL A 200 -24.04 9.73 19.10
CA VAL A 200 -22.93 10.43 18.45
C VAL A 200 -22.86 10.08 16.96
N LYS A 201 -23.06 8.82 16.58
CA LYS A 201 -23.13 8.42 15.15
C LYS A 201 -24.26 9.12 14.40
N ARG A 202 -25.44 9.27 15.03
CA ARG A 202 -26.56 10.04 14.46
C ARG A 202 -26.20 11.51 14.27
N ALA A 203 -25.59 12.14 15.27
CA ALA A 203 -25.14 13.52 15.19
C ALA A 203 -24.08 13.70 14.09
N LEU A 204 -23.10 12.81 14.00
CA LEU A 204 -22.10 12.80 12.93
C LEU A 204 -22.75 12.68 11.55
N LYS A 205 -23.72 11.77 11.38
CA LYS A 205 -24.45 11.63 10.11
C LYS A 205 -25.18 12.92 9.72
N GLN A 206 -25.79 13.62 10.67
CA GLN A 206 -26.48 14.89 10.44
C GLN A 206 -25.52 16.03 10.10
N SER A 207 -24.29 15.98 10.63
CA SER A 207 -23.22 16.95 10.33
C SER A 207 -22.31 16.50 9.19
N SER A 208 -22.75 15.55 8.35
CA SER A 208 -21.96 15.00 7.24
C SER A 208 -20.56 14.53 7.64
N GLY A 209 -20.39 14.03 8.87
CA GLY A 209 -19.12 13.57 9.43
C GLY A 209 -18.25 14.66 10.05
N GLN A 210 -18.61 15.95 9.90
CA GLN A 210 -17.83 17.05 10.44
C GLN A 210 -17.96 17.14 11.96
N ALA A 211 -16.83 17.33 12.63
CA ALA A 211 -16.76 17.52 14.06
C ALA A 211 -15.51 18.34 14.45
N THR A 212 -15.37 18.62 15.73
CA THR A 212 -14.20 19.28 16.29
C THR A 212 -13.72 18.53 17.52
N ILE A 213 -12.46 18.12 17.52
CA ILE A 213 -11.80 17.52 18.69
C ILE A 213 -11.28 18.66 19.57
N LEU A 214 -11.71 18.67 20.82
CA LEU A 214 -11.24 19.57 21.86
C LEU A 214 -10.23 18.82 22.73
N VAL A 215 -8.96 19.19 22.61
CA VAL A 215 -7.85 18.64 23.39
C VAL A 215 -7.60 19.56 24.58
N ARG A 216 -7.72 19.03 25.79
CA ARG A 216 -7.37 19.71 27.04
C ARG A 216 -6.32 18.90 27.80
N PRO A 217 -5.59 19.50 28.75
CA PRO A 217 -4.50 18.82 29.46
C PRO A 217 -4.83 17.45 30.08
N GLN A 218 -6.10 17.16 30.43
CA GLN A 218 -6.54 15.85 30.96
C GLN A 218 -7.79 15.29 30.27
N LYS A 219 -8.26 15.90 29.18
CA LYS A 219 -9.52 15.49 28.55
C LYS A 219 -9.51 15.68 27.05
N LEU A 220 -9.94 14.65 26.32
CA LEU A 220 -10.29 14.71 24.91
C LEU A 220 -11.81 14.71 24.78
N SER A 221 -12.38 15.60 23.98
CA SER A 221 -13.83 15.67 23.75
C SER A 221 -14.15 15.93 22.28
N LEU A 222 -15.29 15.45 21.82
CA LEU A 222 -15.80 15.69 20.48
C LEU A 222 -16.95 16.70 20.55
N LYS A 223 -16.85 17.77 19.77
CA LYS A 223 -17.91 18.76 19.57
C LYS A 223 -18.54 18.55 18.20
N ILE A 224 -19.87 18.40 18.17
CA ILE A 224 -20.68 18.30 16.95
C ILE A 224 -21.80 19.33 17.08
N GLY A 225 -21.76 20.38 16.26
CA GLY A 225 -22.63 21.54 16.43
C GLY A 225 -22.52 22.15 17.83
N ARG A 226 -23.60 22.09 18.61
CA ARG A 226 -23.67 22.58 20.00
C ARG A 226 -23.38 21.51 21.05
N THR A 227 -23.35 20.24 20.67
CA THR A 227 -23.17 19.12 21.60
C THR A 227 -21.68 18.84 21.79
N VAL A 228 -21.26 18.66 23.05
CA VAL A 228 -19.90 18.23 23.40
C VAL A 228 -19.99 16.91 24.14
N THR A 229 -19.35 15.87 23.62
CA THR A 229 -19.27 14.54 24.24
C THR A 229 -17.83 14.20 24.60
N PRO A 230 -17.57 13.60 25.77
CA PRO A 230 -16.22 13.15 26.11
C PRO A 230 -15.79 11.98 25.20
N LEU A 231 -14.53 12.00 24.76
CA LEU A 231 -13.88 10.89 24.06
C LEU A 231 -13.10 10.04 25.06
N CYS A 232 -12.17 10.67 25.77
CA CYS A 232 -11.42 10.05 26.85
C CYS A 232 -10.96 11.08 27.88
N THR A 233 -10.67 10.59 29.09
CA THR A 233 -10.11 11.38 30.20
C THR A 233 -8.82 10.74 30.65
N MET A 234 -7.80 11.53 30.93
CA MET A 234 -6.53 11.06 31.48
C MET A 234 -6.61 11.07 33.02
N ARG A 235 -6.50 9.89 33.63
CA ARG A 235 -6.39 9.72 35.10
C ARG A 235 -5.01 9.15 35.44
N GLY A 236 -4.15 10.00 36.02
CA GLY A 236 -2.74 9.67 36.19
C GLY A 236 -2.10 9.35 34.84
N HIS A 237 -1.59 8.12 34.67
CA HIS A 237 -1.00 7.65 33.42
C HIS A 237 -1.94 6.84 32.53
N ARG A 238 -3.22 6.66 32.91
CA ARG A 238 -4.19 5.83 32.17
C ARG A 238 -5.22 6.69 31.43
N LEU A 239 -5.67 6.17 30.29
CA LEU A 239 -6.77 6.75 29.52
C LEU A 239 -8.07 6.00 29.82
N GLU A 240 -9.08 6.72 30.27
CA GLU A 240 -10.43 6.22 30.41
C GLU A 240 -11.26 6.66 29.20
N TRP A 241 -11.63 5.70 28.35
CA TRP A 241 -12.39 5.94 27.15
C TRP A 241 -13.90 5.88 27.40
N CYS A 242 -14.64 6.81 26.80
CA CYS A 242 -16.11 6.83 26.83
C CYS A 242 -16.73 6.09 25.64
N TRP A 243 -15.94 5.85 24.60
CA TRP A 243 -16.34 5.09 23.41
C TRP A 243 -16.04 3.60 23.59
N THR A 244 -16.82 2.76 22.93
CA THR A 244 -16.67 1.31 23.05
C THR A 244 -15.36 0.87 22.42
N HIS A 245 -14.50 0.23 23.21
CA HIS A 245 -13.25 -0.32 22.70
C HIS A 245 -13.51 -1.59 21.88
N ARG A 246 -12.91 -1.65 20.69
CA ARG A 246 -12.84 -2.83 19.82
C ARG A 246 -11.38 -3.22 19.67
N GLN A 247 -11.06 -4.41 20.16
CA GLN A 247 -9.72 -4.98 20.03
C GLN A 247 -9.34 -5.15 18.54
N PRO A 248 -8.06 -5.04 18.20
CA PRO A 248 -7.57 -5.45 16.89
C PRO A 248 -8.03 -6.87 16.54
N VAL A 249 -8.47 -7.06 15.31
CA VAL A 249 -8.76 -8.39 14.79
C VAL A 249 -7.47 -8.95 14.22
N VAL A 250 -6.92 -9.99 14.83
CA VAL A 250 -5.66 -10.63 14.42
C VAL A 250 -5.97 -11.83 13.54
N ALA A 251 -5.33 -11.89 12.36
CA ALA A 251 -5.38 -13.07 11.49
C ALA A 251 -4.32 -14.10 11.86
N MET A 252 -3.13 -13.65 12.26
CA MET A 252 -1.99 -14.49 12.59
C MET A 252 -0.99 -13.76 13.49
N GLU A 253 -0.37 -14.49 14.41
CA GLU A 253 0.80 -14.02 15.16
C GLU A 253 2.09 -14.44 14.45
N THR A 254 3.03 -13.51 14.27
CA THR A 254 4.30 -13.78 13.59
C THR A 254 5.48 -13.32 14.42
N ARG A 255 6.69 -13.73 14.04
CA ARG A 255 7.93 -13.23 14.67
C ARG A 255 8.11 -11.71 14.51
N ALA A 256 7.51 -11.11 13.49
CA ALA A 256 7.55 -9.67 13.23
C ALA A 256 6.41 -8.89 13.90
N GLY A 257 5.48 -9.59 14.58
CA GLY A 257 4.29 -9.02 15.22
C GLY A 257 2.98 -9.58 14.67
N ALA A 258 1.87 -9.12 15.26
CA ALA A 258 0.53 -9.53 14.87
C ALA A 258 0.13 -8.95 13.50
N VAL A 259 -0.40 -9.79 12.62
CA VAL A 259 -0.97 -9.37 11.34
C VAL A 259 -2.46 -9.11 11.53
N THR A 260 -2.87 -7.87 11.36
CA THR A 260 -4.23 -7.44 11.67
C THR A 260 -5.13 -7.38 10.44
N VAL A 261 -6.42 -7.60 10.63
CA VAL A 261 -7.46 -7.45 9.62
C VAL A 261 -8.28 -6.22 9.95
N GLY A 262 -8.29 -5.24 9.04
CA GLY A 262 -9.13 -4.06 9.15
C GLY A 262 -10.55 -4.29 8.64
N PRO A 263 -11.41 -3.28 8.70
CA PRO A 263 -12.75 -3.33 8.12
C PRO A 263 -12.73 -3.65 6.62
N THR A 264 -13.80 -4.27 6.12
CA THR A 264 -13.98 -4.58 4.71
C THR A 264 -14.38 -3.35 3.92
N LEU A 265 -13.65 -3.05 2.85
CA LEU A 265 -14.02 -2.04 1.87
C LEU A 265 -14.99 -2.64 0.84
N VAL A 266 -16.20 -2.07 0.75
CA VAL A 266 -17.28 -2.60 -0.10
C VAL A 266 -17.44 -1.72 -1.33
N TYR A 267 -17.35 -2.36 -2.49
CA TYR A 267 -17.48 -1.70 -3.78
C TYR A 267 -18.89 -1.85 -4.36
N GLY A 268 -19.28 -0.84 -5.14
CA GLY A 268 -20.48 -0.85 -5.96
C GLY A 268 -20.33 -1.66 -7.25
N LYS A 269 -21.43 -1.81 -7.97
CA LYS A 269 -21.44 -2.41 -9.32
C LYS A 269 -20.65 -1.58 -10.34
N ASP A 270 -20.52 -0.29 -10.07
CA ASP A 270 -19.71 0.70 -10.78
C ASP A 270 -18.20 0.59 -10.50
N ARG A 271 -17.78 -0.37 -9.66
CA ARG A 271 -16.39 -0.54 -9.20
C ARG A 271 -15.86 0.68 -8.44
N GLN A 272 -16.76 1.45 -7.84
CA GLN A 272 -16.39 2.54 -6.94
C GLN A 272 -16.55 2.11 -5.48
N PRO A 273 -15.64 2.53 -4.57
CA PRO A 273 -15.81 2.35 -3.14
C PRO A 273 -17.13 2.98 -2.67
N ARG A 274 -17.95 2.24 -1.92
CA ARG A 274 -19.26 2.74 -1.43
C ARG A 274 -19.32 2.90 0.07
N THR A 275 -18.78 1.92 0.79
CA THR A 275 -18.86 1.91 2.25
C THR A 275 -17.76 1.04 2.85
N VAL A 276 -17.54 1.23 4.14
CA VAL A 276 -16.65 0.43 4.97
C VAL A 276 -17.52 -0.31 5.98
N ALA A 277 -17.33 -1.62 6.10
CA ALA A 277 -18.12 -2.49 6.99
C ALA A 277 -17.22 -3.39 7.83
N SER A 278 -17.72 -3.89 8.95
CA SER A 278 -16.98 -4.87 9.75
C SER A 278 -16.68 -6.13 8.93
N THR A 279 -15.47 -6.66 9.07
CA THR A 279 -15.09 -7.95 8.47
C THR A 279 -15.66 -9.10 9.30
N SER A 280 -16.23 -10.11 8.64
CA SER A 280 -16.77 -11.29 9.32
C SER A 280 -15.67 -12.22 9.82
N ALA A 281 -15.94 -12.94 10.91
CA ALA A 281 -15.01 -13.91 11.48
C ALA A 281 -14.60 -15.00 10.46
N ASP A 282 -15.51 -15.42 9.58
CA ASP A 282 -15.22 -16.42 8.54
C ASP A 282 -14.16 -15.92 7.55
N GLN A 283 -14.18 -14.63 7.20
CA GLN A 283 -13.19 -14.03 6.29
C GLN A 283 -11.83 -13.89 6.97
N VAL A 284 -11.81 -13.52 8.25
CA VAL A 284 -10.59 -13.49 9.07
C VAL A 284 -9.98 -14.90 9.14
N ALA A 285 -10.78 -15.91 9.46
CA ALA A 285 -10.34 -17.30 9.51
C ALA A 285 -9.84 -17.80 8.15
N ARG A 286 -10.45 -17.34 7.06
CA ARG A 286 -10.03 -17.69 5.70
C ARG A 286 -8.67 -17.07 5.34
N ILE A 287 -8.42 -15.83 5.71
CA ILE A 287 -7.10 -15.18 5.58
C ILE A 287 -6.06 -15.94 6.42
N GLY A 288 -6.39 -16.27 7.67
CA GLY A 288 -5.51 -17.06 8.54
C GLY A 288 -5.15 -18.43 7.93
N ARG A 289 -6.11 -19.15 7.35
CA ARG A 289 -5.83 -20.41 6.63
C ARG A 289 -4.91 -20.22 5.43
N ALA A 290 -5.15 -19.19 4.60
CA ALA A 290 -4.27 -18.91 3.46
C ALA A 290 -2.83 -18.63 3.92
N TRP A 291 -2.67 -17.91 5.04
CA TRP A 291 -1.37 -17.67 5.66
C TRP A 291 -0.69 -18.96 6.11
N THR A 292 -1.41 -19.85 6.81
CA THR A 292 -0.87 -21.15 7.24
C THR A 292 -0.45 -22.02 6.05
N ILE A 293 -1.21 -22.01 4.96
CA ILE A 293 -0.85 -22.76 3.75
C ILE A 293 0.48 -22.24 3.16
N ILE A 294 0.68 -20.92 3.10
CA ILE A 294 1.94 -20.32 2.65
C ILE A 294 3.08 -20.73 3.58
N GLN A 295 2.86 -20.72 4.90
CA GLN A 295 3.86 -21.15 5.89
C GLN A 295 4.30 -22.61 5.69
N GLU A 296 3.35 -23.50 5.44
CA GLU A 296 3.63 -24.93 5.27
C GLU A 296 4.25 -25.26 3.90
N ALA A 297 3.83 -24.57 2.85
CA ALA A 297 4.29 -24.82 1.48
C ALA A 297 5.60 -24.09 1.16
N TRP A 298 5.81 -22.90 1.72
CA TRP A 298 6.95 -22.02 1.42
C TRP A 298 7.38 -21.20 2.65
N PRO A 299 8.07 -21.80 3.64
CA PRO A 299 8.48 -21.13 4.87
C PRO A 299 9.27 -19.84 4.63
N GLU A 300 10.20 -19.82 3.68
CA GLU A 300 11.03 -18.65 3.39
C GLU A 300 10.20 -17.50 2.80
N GLY A 301 9.24 -17.80 1.92
CA GLY A 301 8.29 -16.82 1.42
C GLY A 301 7.39 -16.29 2.52
N GLN A 302 7.00 -17.14 3.46
CA GLN A 302 6.21 -16.73 4.62
C GLN A 302 6.98 -15.79 5.56
N GLU A 303 8.28 -15.99 5.76
CA GLU A 303 9.09 -15.06 6.57
C GLU A 303 9.14 -13.66 5.95
N VAL A 304 9.26 -13.56 4.62
CA VAL A 304 9.15 -12.30 3.88
C VAL A 304 7.74 -11.71 4.01
N LEU A 305 6.71 -12.56 3.90
CA LEU A 305 5.31 -12.16 4.09
C LEU A 305 5.06 -11.54 5.46
N ALA A 306 5.54 -12.18 6.52
CA ALA A 306 5.44 -11.69 7.90
C ALA A 306 6.20 -10.39 8.10
N LEU A 307 7.39 -10.26 7.51
CA LEU A 307 8.23 -9.07 7.67
C LEU A 307 7.60 -7.82 7.04
N LEU A 308 6.93 -7.98 5.89
CA LEU A 308 6.53 -6.87 5.03
C LEU A 308 5.02 -6.62 4.97
N THR A 309 4.19 -7.41 5.67
CA THR A 309 2.73 -7.21 5.76
C THR A 309 2.30 -7.13 7.22
N ALA A 310 1.74 -5.98 7.62
CA ALA A 310 1.25 -5.75 8.98
C ALA A 310 -0.28 -5.70 9.07
N ARG A 311 -0.95 -5.28 7.97
CA ARG A 311 -2.40 -5.09 7.95
C ARG A 311 -3.02 -5.46 6.61
N ILE A 312 -4.13 -6.20 6.68
CA ILE A 312 -4.93 -6.60 5.53
C ILE A 312 -6.30 -5.93 5.61
N ILE A 313 -6.71 -5.27 4.52
CA ILE A 313 -8.05 -4.71 4.33
C ILE A 313 -8.78 -5.59 3.32
N PRO A 314 -9.80 -6.36 3.73
CA PRO A 314 -10.58 -7.15 2.79
C PRO A 314 -11.36 -6.26 1.83
N LEU A 315 -11.33 -6.59 0.54
CA LEU A 315 -12.12 -5.95 -0.50
C LEU A 315 -13.28 -6.85 -0.88
N LYS A 316 -14.50 -6.32 -0.79
CA LYS A 316 -15.70 -6.95 -1.36
C LYS A 316 -16.01 -6.26 -2.68
N ALA A 317 -15.41 -6.75 -3.76
CA ALA A 317 -15.44 -6.07 -5.04
C ALA A 317 -15.33 -7.04 -6.23
N LYS A 318 -16.40 -7.10 -7.04
CA LYS A 318 -16.41 -7.94 -8.23
C LYS A 318 -15.58 -7.30 -9.35
N GLY A 319 -14.55 -8.02 -9.78
CA GLY A 319 -13.68 -7.58 -10.89
C GLY A 319 -12.69 -6.46 -10.52
N VAL A 320 -12.53 -6.17 -9.23
CA VAL A 320 -11.44 -5.35 -8.71
C VAL A 320 -10.32 -6.28 -8.26
N VAL A 321 -9.10 -5.97 -8.65
CA VAL A 321 -7.90 -6.72 -8.23
C VAL A 321 -7.45 -6.22 -6.85
N SER A 322 -6.72 -7.07 -6.14
CA SER A 322 -5.99 -6.66 -4.94
C SER A 322 -5.00 -5.53 -5.28
N PHE A 323 -4.69 -4.70 -4.29
CA PHE A 323 -3.76 -3.59 -4.45
C PHE A 323 -3.12 -3.18 -3.13
N SER A 324 -2.02 -2.44 -3.23
CA SER A 324 -1.29 -1.86 -2.12
C SER A 324 -0.76 -0.49 -2.55
N TYR A 325 -0.54 0.39 -1.57
CA TYR A 325 -0.04 1.74 -1.83
C TYR A 325 1.45 1.82 -1.56
N ARG A 326 2.20 2.52 -2.43
CA ARG A 326 3.63 2.74 -2.22
C ARG A 326 3.90 3.57 -0.96
N HIS A 327 3.00 4.50 -0.64
CA HIS A 327 3.12 5.42 0.50
C HIS A 327 2.64 4.82 1.83
N ARG A 328 2.07 3.61 1.84
CA ARG A 328 1.62 2.89 3.06
C ARG A 328 2.18 1.46 3.09
N PRO A 329 3.49 1.28 3.32
CA PRO A 329 4.11 -0.04 3.29
C PRO A 329 3.53 -0.95 4.37
N GLY A 330 3.25 -2.20 4.00
CA GLY A 330 2.67 -3.21 4.89
C GLY A 330 1.15 -3.16 5.07
N LEU A 331 0.46 -2.27 4.36
CA LEU A 331 -1.00 -2.26 4.22
C LEU A 331 -1.39 -2.85 2.86
N SER A 332 -2.17 -3.94 2.87
CA SER A 332 -2.59 -4.65 1.66
C SER A 332 -4.11 -4.70 1.56
N PHE A 333 -4.67 -4.32 0.43
CA PHE A 333 -6.10 -4.43 0.13
C PHE A 333 -6.34 -5.68 -0.70
N ILE A 334 -6.99 -6.69 -0.12
CA ILE A 334 -7.05 -8.05 -0.68
C ILE A 334 -8.49 -8.42 -1.04
N ASN A 335 -8.73 -8.85 -2.28
CA ASN A 335 -10.05 -9.32 -2.69
C ASN A 335 -10.39 -10.68 -2.09
N CYS A 336 -11.17 -10.67 -1.00
CA CYS A 336 -11.51 -11.88 -0.26
C CYS A 336 -12.87 -12.50 -0.62
N PHE A 337 -13.69 -11.87 -1.49
CA PHE A 337 -15.09 -12.27 -1.64
C PHE A 337 -15.42 -12.92 -2.98
N ASP A 338 -14.80 -12.47 -4.08
CA ASP A 338 -15.05 -13.00 -5.44
C ASP A 338 -13.88 -13.86 -5.94
N ARG A 339 -13.10 -14.42 -5.01
CA ARG A 339 -11.87 -15.19 -5.22
C ARG A 339 -11.94 -16.47 -4.42
N ASP A 340 -11.39 -17.57 -4.94
CA ASP A 340 -11.30 -18.84 -4.20
C ASP A 340 -10.02 -18.93 -3.33
N ASN A 341 -9.80 -20.06 -2.64
CA ASN A 341 -8.70 -20.18 -1.67
C ASN A 341 -7.31 -20.10 -2.31
N LEU A 342 -7.15 -20.62 -3.53
CA LEU A 342 -5.86 -20.51 -4.22
C LEU A 342 -5.60 -19.07 -4.66
N ASP A 343 -6.64 -18.39 -5.15
CA ASP A 343 -6.54 -16.98 -5.54
C ASP A 343 -6.20 -16.08 -4.33
N LEU A 344 -6.74 -16.37 -3.14
CA LEU A 344 -6.41 -15.63 -1.92
C LEU A 344 -4.94 -15.83 -1.49
N ILE A 345 -4.42 -17.06 -1.65
CA ILE A 345 -3.01 -17.35 -1.37
C ILE A 345 -2.09 -16.57 -2.33
N ASP A 346 -2.44 -16.54 -3.62
CA ASP A 346 -1.73 -15.75 -4.63
C ASP A 346 -1.77 -14.25 -4.31
N ASP A 347 -2.96 -13.69 -4.07
CA ASP A 347 -3.15 -12.26 -3.79
C ASP A 347 -2.35 -11.79 -2.55
N LEU A 348 -2.26 -12.61 -1.49
CA LEU A 348 -1.45 -12.27 -0.31
C LEU A 348 0.04 -12.13 -0.65
N MET A 349 0.59 -13.08 -1.41
CA MET A 349 1.98 -13.03 -1.83
C MET A 349 2.23 -11.96 -2.90
N HIS A 350 1.26 -11.71 -3.77
CA HIS A 350 1.34 -10.70 -4.82
C HIS A 350 1.50 -9.31 -4.21
N GLU A 351 0.61 -8.93 -3.29
CA GLU A 351 0.70 -7.63 -2.62
C GLU A 351 1.94 -7.53 -1.72
N ASN A 352 2.34 -8.62 -1.08
CA ASN A 352 3.60 -8.64 -0.33
C ASN A 352 4.83 -8.41 -1.24
N SER A 353 4.79 -8.94 -2.46
CA SER A 353 5.85 -8.73 -3.45
C SER A 353 5.92 -7.27 -3.91
N HIS A 354 4.79 -6.56 -3.93
CA HIS A 354 4.78 -5.10 -4.12
C HIS A 354 5.48 -4.37 -2.97
N HIS A 355 5.18 -4.71 -1.70
CA HIS A 355 5.88 -4.13 -0.54
C HIS A 355 7.39 -4.38 -0.59
N HIS A 356 7.78 -5.60 -0.97
CA HIS A 356 9.18 -5.99 -1.11
C HIS A 356 9.90 -5.16 -2.18
N LEU A 357 9.38 -5.10 -3.41
CA LEU A 357 10.01 -4.29 -4.45
C LEU A 357 10.02 -2.80 -4.11
N ASN A 358 8.97 -2.28 -3.48
CA ASN A 358 8.91 -0.89 -3.04
C ASN A 358 9.99 -0.57 -2.00
N LEU A 359 10.30 -1.49 -1.08
CA LEU A 359 11.41 -1.34 -0.16
C LEU A 359 12.76 -1.28 -0.89
N LEU A 360 12.97 -2.16 -1.88
CA LEU A 360 14.18 -2.15 -2.71
C LEU A 360 14.31 -0.82 -3.48
N LEU A 361 13.25 -0.36 -4.13
CA LEU A 361 13.24 0.89 -4.90
C LEU A 361 13.45 2.15 -4.04
N ARG A 362 13.07 2.10 -2.76
CA ARG A 362 13.32 3.19 -1.80
C ARG A 362 14.78 3.22 -1.33
N LYS A 363 15.49 2.11 -1.41
CA LYS A 363 16.87 1.97 -0.88
C LYS A 363 17.93 1.81 -1.94
N GLN A 364 17.53 1.46 -3.15
CA GLN A 364 18.42 1.20 -4.26
C GLN A 364 17.88 1.91 -5.50
N ILE A 365 18.75 2.66 -6.17
CA ILE A 365 18.48 3.17 -7.50
C ILE A 365 18.64 2.00 -8.47
N LEU A 366 17.56 1.51 -9.06
CA LEU A 366 17.59 0.33 -9.96
C LEU A 366 17.76 0.70 -11.43
N TYR A 367 17.40 1.94 -11.81
CA TYR A 367 17.50 2.43 -13.17
C TYR A 367 17.79 3.93 -13.19
N HIS A 368 18.40 4.41 -14.29
CA HIS A 368 18.79 5.80 -14.47
C HIS A 368 17.64 6.64 -15.03
N GLY A 369 17.21 7.71 -14.36
CA GLY A 369 16.12 8.59 -14.80
C GLY A 369 14.74 7.90 -14.81
N ASP A 370 13.70 8.59 -15.29
CA ASP A 370 12.31 8.15 -15.08
C ASP A 370 11.86 7.01 -16.02
N ARG A 371 12.43 6.94 -17.23
CA ARG A 371 12.22 5.85 -18.20
C ARG A 371 10.74 5.48 -18.43
N ASN A 372 9.90 6.51 -18.56
CA ASN A 372 8.46 6.38 -18.74
C ASN A 372 8.03 6.01 -20.16
N GLN A 373 8.97 5.82 -21.09
CA GLN A 373 8.63 5.44 -22.46
C GLN A 373 8.00 4.03 -22.50
N GLN A 374 6.78 3.93 -23.02
CA GLN A 374 6.05 2.67 -23.14
C GLN A 374 6.53 1.88 -24.35
N ILE A 375 7.69 1.23 -24.23
CA ILE A 375 8.33 0.52 -25.36
C ILE A 375 8.44 -1.00 -25.17
N PHE A 376 8.16 -1.50 -23.97
CA PHE A 376 8.27 -2.92 -23.67
C PHE A 376 6.90 -3.56 -23.54
N TYR A 377 6.70 -4.71 -24.17
CA TYR A 377 5.43 -5.42 -24.08
C TYR A 377 5.29 -6.11 -22.73
N SER A 378 4.14 -5.92 -22.07
CA SER A 378 3.80 -6.61 -20.84
C SER A 378 2.92 -7.83 -21.13
N PRO A 379 3.40 -9.07 -20.90
CA PRO A 379 2.60 -10.30 -20.98
C PRO A 379 1.26 -10.23 -20.23
N TRP A 380 1.27 -9.61 -19.06
CA TRP A 380 0.12 -9.56 -18.15
C TRP A 380 -0.92 -8.51 -18.55
N ARG A 381 -0.47 -7.35 -19.04
CA ARG A 381 -1.38 -6.26 -19.46
C ARG A 381 -1.72 -6.28 -20.94
N ARG A 382 -0.98 -7.05 -21.73
CA ARG A 382 -1.10 -7.16 -23.20
C ARG A 382 -1.00 -5.80 -23.89
N SER A 383 -0.15 -4.93 -23.36
CA SER A 383 0.08 -3.57 -23.82
C SER A 383 1.56 -3.22 -23.65
N LEU A 384 2.01 -2.17 -24.34
CA LEU A 384 3.30 -1.57 -24.05
C LEU A 384 3.29 -0.89 -22.68
N ARG A 385 4.45 -0.91 -22.01
CA ARG A 385 4.66 -0.41 -20.65
C ARG A 385 6.08 0.18 -20.51
N PRO A 386 6.27 1.10 -19.55
CA PRO A 386 7.60 1.60 -19.25
C PRO A 386 8.46 0.54 -18.58
N LEU A 387 9.79 0.76 -18.57
CA LEU A 387 10.76 -0.13 -17.93
C LEU A 387 10.37 -0.46 -16.48
N ARG A 388 9.98 0.56 -15.72
CA ARG A 388 9.52 0.42 -14.33
C ARG A 388 8.37 -0.57 -14.21
N GLY A 389 7.40 -0.50 -15.13
CA GLY A 389 6.22 -1.37 -15.13
C GLY A 389 6.58 -2.83 -15.44
N ILE A 390 7.52 -3.05 -16.36
CA ILE A 390 8.03 -4.40 -16.65
C ILE A 390 8.83 -4.95 -15.48
N LEU A 391 9.70 -4.15 -14.86
CA LEU A 391 10.45 -4.59 -13.68
C LEU A 391 9.53 -4.95 -12.52
N HIS A 392 8.49 -4.15 -12.26
CA HIS A 392 7.48 -4.46 -11.24
C HIS A 392 6.78 -5.78 -11.52
N ALA A 393 6.28 -5.97 -12.75
CA ALA A 393 5.59 -7.19 -13.10
C ALA A 393 6.53 -8.41 -13.05
N ALA A 394 7.71 -8.33 -13.66
CA ALA A 394 8.68 -9.43 -13.63
C ALA A 394 9.03 -9.84 -12.19
N PHE A 395 9.20 -8.87 -11.28
CA PHE A 395 9.45 -9.15 -9.87
C PHE A 395 8.27 -9.87 -9.21
N THR A 396 7.06 -9.31 -9.25
CA THR A 396 5.90 -9.88 -8.54
C THR A 396 5.49 -11.23 -9.11
N PHE A 397 5.56 -11.41 -10.43
CA PHE A 397 5.23 -12.67 -11.07
C PHE A 397 6.34 -13.72 -10.97
N THR A 398 7.60 -13.33 -10.70
CA THR A 398 8.63 -14.29 -10.25
C THR A 398 8.26 -14.88 -8.90
N MET A 399 7.86 -14.03 -7.95
CA MET A 399 7.40 -14.48 -6.63
C MET A 399 6.15 -15.37 -6.73
N GLY A 400 5.22 -15.03 -7.63
CA GLY A 400 4.06 -15.87 -7.96
C GLY A 400 4.45 -17.23 -8.56
N ALA A 401 5.39 -17.27 -9.50
CA ALA A 401 5.90 -18.52 -10.07
C ALA A 401 6.53 -19.41 -8.98
N MET A 402 7.35 -18.83 -8.10
CA MET A 402 7.92 -19.52 -6.94
C MET A 402 6.83 -20.07 -6.02
N LEU A 403 5.82 -19.26 -5.67
CA LEU A 403 4.70 -19.71 -4.84
C LEU A 403 3.98 -20.93 -5.45
N PHE A 404 3.63 -20.87 -6.74
CA PHE A 404 2.90 -21.96 -7.38
C PHE A 404 3.73 -23.23 -7.53
N GLU A 405 5.04 -23.10 -7.75
CA GLU A 405 5.98 -24.22 -7.72
C GLU A 405 5.99 -24.87 -6.33
N ARG A 406 6.15 -24.07 -5.27
CA ARG A 406 6.18 -24.54 -3.89
C ARG A 406 4.88 -25.23 -3.49
N LEU A 407 3.73 -24.68 -3.86
CA LEU A 407 2.42 -25.30 -3.67
C LEU A 407 2.32 -26.65 -4.41
N SER A 408 2.78 -26.72 -5.66
CA SER A 408 2.78 -27.97 -6.44
C SER A 408 3.67 -29.03 -5.78
N THR A 409 4.86 -28.66 -5.33
CA THR A 409 5.81 -29.56 -4.66
C THR A 409 5.25 -30.03 -3.32
N TRP A 410 4.70 -29.14 -2.51
CA TRP A 410 4.07 -29.44 -1.22
C TRP A 410 2.90 -30.43 -1.35
N ALA A 411 2.08 -30.27 -2.41
CA ALA A 411 0.97 -31.17 -2.72
C ALA A 411 1.41 -32.54 -3.26
N SER A 412 2.59 -32.62 -3.88
CA SER A 412 3.11 -33.83 -4.52
C SER A 412 3.95 -34.70 -3.59
N GLY A 413 4.38 -34.18 -2.44
CA GLY A 413 5.15 -34.91 -1.44
C GLY A 413 4.35 -35.99 -0.69
N PRO A 414 5.01 -36.78 0.17
CA PRO A 414 4.34 -37.78 1.01
C PRO A 414 3.22 -37.16 1.86
N GLY A 415 2.01 -37.72 1.76
CA GLY A 415 0.81 -37.20 2.42
C GLY A 415 0.28 -35.87 1.84
N GLY A 416 0.89 -35.34 0.78
CA GLY A 416 0.57 -34.04 0.20
C GLY A 416 -0.86 -33.92 -0.29
N SER A 417 -1.42 -34.97 -0.91
CA SER A 417 -2.83 -34.95 -1.35
C SER A 417 -3.82 -34.79 -0.19
N ALA A 418 -3.56 -35.45 0.96
CA ALA A 418 -4.42 -35.35 2.13
C ALA A 418 -4.33 -33.95 2.75
N ARG A 419 -3.11 -33.42 2.91
CA ARG A 419 -2.87 -32.04 3.40
C ARG A 419 -3.53 -31.00 2.49
N TRP A 420 -3.41 -31.16 1.16
CA TRP A 420 -4.01 -30.27 0.18
C TRP A 420 -5.53 -30.20 0.31
N THR A 421 -6.19 -31.35 0.47
CA THR A 421 -7.65 -31.41 0.72
C THR A 421 -8.03 -30.84 2.08
N GLN A 422 -7.26 -31.13 3.14
CA GLN A 422 -7.48 -30.59 4.48
C GLN A 422 -7.34 -29.06 4.53
N ALA A 423 -6.45 -28.50 3.72
CA ALA A 423 -6.30 -27.06 3.51
C ALA A 423 -7.48 -26.41 2.76
N GLY A 424 -8.46 -27.19 2.33
CA GLY A 424 -9.63 -26.70 1.60
C GLY A 424 -9.32 -26.36 0.13
N LEU A 425 -8.32 -27.03 -0.46
CA LEU A 425 -7.96 -26.92 -1.87
C LEU A 425 -8.34 -28.20 -2.63
N THR A 426 -8.75 -28.04 -3.88
CA THR A 426 -9.25 -29.14 -4.72
C THR A 426 -8.18 -29.63 -5.70
N GLN A 427 -8.40 -30.80 -6.31
CA GLN A 427 -7.51 -31.28 -7.38
C GLN A 427 -7.48 -30.35 -8.60
N ARG A 428 -8.59 -29.63 -8.85
CA ARG A 428 -8.65 -28.57 -9.85
C ARG A 428 -7.69 -27.43 -9.50
N ASP A 429 -7.59 -27.08 -8.22
CA ASP A 429 -6.69 -26.03 -7.75
C ASP A 429 -5.23 -26.43 -7.93
N LEU A 430 -4.88 -27.70 -7.68
CA LEU A 430 -3.53 -28.19 -7.93
C LEU A 430 -3.15 -28.10 -9.42
N GLN A 431 -4.06 -28.51 -10.30
CA GLN A 431 -3.85 -28.37 -11.75
C GLN A 431 -3.74 -26.89 -12.15
N ARG A 432 -4.54 -26.00 -11.54
CA ARG A 432 -4.48 -24.56 -11.79
C ARG A 432 -3.17 -23.95 -11.28
N ALA A 433 -2.69 -24.32 -10.10
CA ALA A 433 -1.41 -23.85 -9.56
C ALA A 433 -0.26 -24.23 -10.50
N ARG A 434 -0.20 -25.49 -10.95
CA ARG A 434 0.81 -25.95 -11.93
C ARG A 434 0.71 -25.21 -13.27
N PHE A 435 -0.51 -24.97 -13.75
CA PHE A 435 -0.75 -24.16 -14.95
C PHE A 435 -0.24 -22.73 -14.78
N ARG A 436 -0.63 -22.04 -13.68
CA ARG A 436 -0.21 -20.67 -13.38
C ARG A 436 1.32 -20.59 -13.23
N CYS A 437 1.95 -21.55 -12.56
CA CYS A 437 3.41 -21.62 -12.50
C CYS A 437 4.06 -21.61 -13.90
N LEU A 438 3.59 -22.45 -14.82
CA LEU A 438 4.12 -22.52 -16.19
C LEU A 438 3.82 -21.24 -16.97
N GLU A 439 2.62 -20.67 -16.80
CA GLU A 439 2.23 -19.40 -17.42
C GLU A 439 3.12 -18.24 -16.97
N GLU A 440 3.42 -18.15 -15.68
CA GLU A 440 4.29 -17.12 -15.12
C GLU A 440 5.76 -17.35 -15.53
N VAL A 441 6.26 -18.59 -15.58
CA VAL A 441 7.60 -18.89 -16.10
C VAL A 441 7.78 -18.34 -17.52
N GLU A 442 6.85 -18.64 -18.43
CA GLU A 442 6.93 -18.18 -19.83
C GLU A 442 6.85 -16.64 -19.91
N SER A 443 5.96 -16.03 -19.12
CA SER A 443 5.76 -14.57 -19.08
C SER A 443 6.97 -13.83 -18.52
N VAL A 444 7.53 -14.31 -17.41
CA VAL A 444 8.70 -13.68 -16.79
C VAL A 444 9.93 -13.87 -17.67
N ARG A 445 10.16 -15.04 -18.28
CA ARG A 445 11.24 -15.24 -19.26
C ARG A 445 11.17 -14.25 -20.41
N TYR A 446 9.96 -13.99 -20.92
CA TYR A 446 9.76 -12.96 -21.95
C TYR A 446 10.26 -11.59 -21.43
N SER A 447 9.80 -11.17 -20.25
CA SER A 447 10.17 -9.86 -19.70
C SER A 447 11.62 -9.75 -19.24
N ILE A 448 12.27 -10.84 -18.82
CA ILE A 448 13.71 -10.84 -18.50
C ILE A 448 14.53 -10.45 -19.73
N GLN A 449 14.19 -10.95 -20.92
CA GLN A 449 14.89 -10.55 -22.15
C GLN A 449 14.76 -9.05 -22.42
N ASP A 450 13.60 -8.46 -22.13
CA ASP A 450 13.38 -7.02 -22.28
C ASP A 450 14.20 -6.22 -21.26
N LEU A 451 14.29 -6.72 -20.02
CA LEU A 451 15.08 -6.10 -18.95
C LEU A 451 16.60 -6.24 -19.22
N GLU A 452 17.05 -7.37 -19.75
CA GLU A 452 18.42 -7.57 -20.20
C GLU A 452 18.75 -6.67 -21.39
N TYR A 453 17.82 -6.48 -22.32
CA TYR A 453 17.98 -5.52 -23.41
C TYR A 453 18.12 -4.08 -22.87
N ALA A 454 17.25 -3.70 -21.93
CA ALA A 454 17.32 -2.41 -21.26
C ALA A 454 18.64 -2.24 -20.48
N SER A 455 19.19 -3.32 -19.94
CA SER A 455 20.50 -3.34 -19.28
C SER A 455 21.65 -3.14 -20.26
N TRP A 456 21.84 -4.08 -21.19
CA TRP A 456 23.07 -4.20 -21.98
C TRP A 456 23.09 -3.23 -23.16
N HIS A 457 21.96 -3.07 -23.84
CA HIS A 457 21.88 -2.25 -25.05
C HIS A 457 21.50 -0.81 -24.74
N LEU A 458 20.52 -0.60 -23.86
CA LEU A 458 20.07 0.75 -23.53
C LEU A 458 20.84 1.39 -22.36
N LYS A 459 21.55 0.59 -21.55
CA LYS A 459 22.28 1.06 -20.34
C LYS A 459 21.36 1.79 -19.36
N TRP A 460 20.11 1.34 -19.25
CA TRP A 460 19.10 1.97 -18.39
C TRP A 460 19.14 1.46 -16.96
N LEU A 461 19.64 0.24 -16.73
CA LEU A 461 19.76 -0.33 -15.38
C LEU A 461 21.08 0.06 -14.72
N THR A 462 21.02 0.33 -13.42
CA THR A 462 22.22 0.47 -12.58
C THR A 462 22.80 -0.90 -12.25
N GLY A 463 23.98 -0.96 -11.60
CA GLY A 463 24.52 -2.22 -11.10
C GLY A 463 23.60 -2.95 -10.11
N SER A 464 22.81 -2.22 -9.31
CA SER A 464 21.79 -2.84 -8.44
C SER A 464 20.62 -3.40 -9.24
N GLY A 465 20.15 -2.67 -10.27
CA GLY A 465 19.12 -3.17 -11.19
C GLY A 465 19.56 -4.42 -11.95
N GLN A 466 20.79 -4.44 -12.45
CA GLN A 466 21.38 -5.59 -13.13
C GLN A 466 21.43 -6.83 -12.23
N ARG A 467 21.88 -6.66 -10.98
CA ARG A 467 21.89 -7.76 -10.00
C ARG A 467 20.49 -8.29 -9.73
N LEU A 468 19.51 -7.42 -9.58
CA LEU A 468 18.12 -7.84 -9.39
C LEU A 468 17.60 -8.64 -10.59
N VAL A 469 17.79 -8.15 -11.81
CA VAL A 469 17.35 -8.88 -13.03
C VAL A 469 18.02 -10.25 -13.12
N LYS A 470 19.32 -10.34 -12.81
CA LYS A 470 20.03 -11.62 -12.76
C LYS A 470 19.42 -12.59 -11.74
N GLN A 471 19.09 -12.10 -10.54
CA GLN A 471 18.44 -12.91 -9.51
C GLN A 471 17.04 -13.39 -9.93
N LEU A 472 16.26 -12.55 -10.62
CA LEU A 472 14.98 -12.95 -11.19
C LEU A 472 15.15 -14.06 -12.22
N ALA A 473 16.16 -13.93 -13.10
CA ALA A 473 16.47 -14.96 -14.09
C ALA A 473 16.89 -16.30 -13.47
N GLU A 474 17.80 -16.27 -12.50
CA GLU A 474 18.26 -17.46 -11.77
C GLU A 474 17.08 -18.15 -11.03
N ALA A 475 16.19 -17.37 -10.40
CA ALA A 475 15.03 -17.90 -9.70
C ALA A 475 14.02 -18.56 -10.67
N ILE A 476 13.74 -17.92 -11.80
CA ILE A 476 12.82 -18.48 -12.80
C ILE A 476 13.37 -19.74 -13.45
N GLU A 477 14.67 -19.79 -13.71
CA GLU A 477 15.32 -21.01 -14.23
C GLU A 477 15.18 -22.19 -13.25
N GLN A 478 15.38 -21.95 -11.95
CA GLN A 478 15.17 -22.97 -10.92
C GLN A 478 13.71 -23.43 -10.84
N VAL A 479 12.76 -22.48 -10.89
CA VAL A 479 11.32 -22.80 -10.90
C VAL A 479 10.94 -23.62 -12.12
N GLU A 480 11.43 -23.25 -13.31
CA GLU A 480 11.19 -23.98 -14.55
C GLU A 480 11.68 -25.42 -14.46
N HIS A 481 12.89 -25.62 -13.94
CA HIS A 481 13.46 -26.95 -13.74
C HIS A 481 12.59 -27.80 -12.80
N SER A 482 12.15 -27.23 -11.67
CA SER A 482 11.32 -27.94 -10.69
C SER A 482 9.94 -28.31 -11.23
N ILE A 483 9.29 -27.39 -11.98
CA ILE A 483 7.93 -27.61 -12.48
C ILE A 483 7.88 -28.43 -13.78
N ALA A 484 9.02 -28.60 -14.49
CA ALA A 484 9.10 -29.29 -15.77
C ALA A 484 8.39 -30.67 -15.81
N PRO A 485 8.51 -31.55 -14.80
CA PRO A 485 7.82 -32.85 -14.80
C PRO A 485 6.29 -32.73 -14.88
N GLN A 486 5.72 -31.61 -14.44
CA GLN A 486 4.27 -31.38 -14.43
C GLN A 486 3.74 -30.84 -15.77
N ARG A 487 4.60 -30.36 -16.68
CA ARG A 487 4.20 -29.72 -17.94
C ARG A 487 3.32 -30.63 -18.80
N LYS A 488 3.69 -31.91 -18.97
CA LYS A 488 2.90 -32.86 -19.76
C LYS A 488 1.51 -33.08 -19.18
N ALA A 489 1.40 -33.20 -17.86
CA ALA A 489 0.13 -33.35 -17.16
C ALA A 489 -0.76 -32.11 -17.33
N VAL A 490 -0.18 -30.90 -17.23
CA VAL A 490 -0.92 -29.65 -17.47
C VAL A 490 -1.41 -29.57 -18.92
N LEU A 491 -0.57 -29.89 -19.90
CA LEU A 491 -0.91 -29.84 -21.32
C LEU A 491 -2.03 -30.82 -21.72
N ALA A 492 -2.14 -31.96 -21.01
CA ALA A 492 -3.20 -32.94 -21.15
C ALA A 492 -4.47 -32.58 -20.35
N SER A 493 -4.38 -31.64 -19.41
CA SER A 493 -5.52 -31.19 -18.60
C SER A 493 -6.39 -30.16 -19.35
N LYS A 494 -7.50 -29.76 -18.73
CA LYS A 494 -8.36 -28.67 -19.21
C LYS A 494 -7.65 -27.31 -19.37
N PHE A 495 -6.50 -27.11 -18.73
CA PHE A 495 -5.70 -25.89 -18.83
C PHE A 495 -4.71 -25.91 -20.01
N GLY A 496 -4.50 -27.08 -20.64
CA GLY A 496 -3.57 -27.23 -21.76
C GLY A 496 -3.84 -26.30 -22.96
N PRO A 497 -5.10 -26.13 -23.41
CA PRO A 497 -5.42 -25.18 -24.48
C PRO A 497 -5.07 -23.73 -24.13
N ALA A 498 -5.28 -23.31 -22.88
CA ALA A 498 -4.94 -21.96 -22.42
C ALA A 498 -3.43 -21.74 -22.41
N LEU A 499 -2.65 -22.72 -21.90
CA LEU A 499 -1.19 -22.64 -21.89
C LEU A 499 -0.60 -22.57 -23.30
N ARG A 500 -1.08 -23.41 -24.23
CA ARG A 500 -0.63 -23.37 -25.65
C ARG A 500 -0.94 -22.03 -26.31
N ARG A 501 -2.13 -21.47 -26.04
CA ARG A 501 -2.53 -20.16 -26.55
C ARG A 501 -1.61 -19.07 -26.00
N HIS A 502 -1.36 -19.07 -24.70
CA HIS A 502 -0.49 -18.11 -24.03
C HIS A 502 0.93 -18.11 -24.63
N VAL A 503 1.55 -19.28 -24.76
CA VAL A 503 2.89 -19.42 -25.38
C VAL A 503 2.90 -18.88 -26.82
N LYS A 504 1.85 -19.19 -27.60
CA LYS A 504 1.72 -18.66 -28.96
C LYS A 504 1.55 -17.13 -28.97
N GLU A 505 0.77 -16.57 -28.05
CA GLU A 505 0.57 -15.13 -27.89
C GLU A 505 1.90 -14.43 -27.56
N LEU A 506 2.71 -14.99 -26.65
CA LEU A 506 4.04 -14.46 -26.34
C LEU A 506 5.00 -14.51 -27.53
N HIS A 507 5.00 -15.62 -28.29
CA HIS A 507 5.80 -15.71 -29.51
C HIS A 507 5.38 -14.66 -30.53
N GLN A 508 4.08 -14.48 -30.75
CA GLN A 508 3.56 -13.44 -31.65
C GLN A 508 3.92 -12.03 -31.14
N ALA A 509 3.79 -11.78 -29.84
CA ALA A 509 4.17 -10.52 -29.24
C ALA A 509 5.68 -10.25 -29.40
N ARG A 510 6.53 -11.27 -29.29
CA ARG A 510 7.98 -11.14 -29.54
C ARG A 510 8.28 -10.80 -31.00
N MET A 511 7.50 -11.31 -31.96
CA MET A 511 7.63 -10.94 -33.38
C MET A 511 7.14 -9.52 -33.67
N THR A 512 6.05 -9.10 -33.02
CA THR A 512 5.43 -7.78 -33.25
C THR A 512 6.17 -6.65 -32.53
N TYR A 513 6.51 -6.87 -31.25
CA TYR A 513 7.08 -5.87 -30.34
C TYR A 513 8.52 -6.18 -29.96
N GLY A 514 9.18 -7.08 -30.69
CA GLY A 514 10.51 -7.62 -30.34
C GLY A 514 11.51 -6.55 -29.90
N PRO A 515 12.50 -6.92 -29.08
CA PRO A 515 13.28 -5.98 -28.29
C PRO A 515 14.23 -5.24 -29.23
N VAL A 516 13.72 -4.25 -29.97
CA VAL A 516 14.36 -3.56 -31.10
C VAL A 516 15.29 -4.49 -31.91
N ARG A 517 14.72 -5.24 -32.88
CA ARG A 517 15.41 -6.10 -33.87
C ARG A 517 16.91 -6.36 -33.60
N LEU A 518 17.20 -7.43 -32.87
CA LEU A 518 18.50 -8.10 -32.87
C LEU A 518 18.90 -8.40 -34.33
N GLY A 519 19.80 -7.61 -34.90
CA GLY A 519 20.33 -7.81 -36.26
C GLY A 519 20.60 -6.56 -37.11
N LYS A 520 20.26 -5.34 -36.67
CA LYS A 520 20.73 -4.10 -37.34
C LYS A 520 20.99 -2.97 -36.33
N VAL A 521 22.18 -2.99 -35.75
CA VAL A 521 22.93 -1.79 -35.34
C VAL A 521 24.24 -1.83 -36.12
#